data_AF-A0A6I3GQP5-F1
#
_entry.id   AF-A0A6I3GQP5-F1
#
_cell.length_a   1.000
_cell.length_b   1.000
_cell.length_c   1.000
_cell.angle_alpha   90.00
_cell.angle_beta   90.00
_cell.angle_gamma   90.00
#
_symmetry.space_group_name_H-M   'P 1'
#
loop_
_entity.id
_entity.type
_entity.pdbx_description
1 polymer ?
#
loop_
_entity_poly.entity_id
_entity_poly.type
_entity_poly.pdbx_seq_one_letter_code
_entity_poly.pdbx_strand_id
1 'polypeptide(L)'
;MSVASSVDRVPAFDRDSSVRRSGSAGRFVLGGSPIRLFSLTPAGAALMDRIELSEPFEATPAERDLITRWQDAGLLHPRPDLSAAVSPSPQVTLVVPVRDRAEGVQRLLASIAADQSYAATAILEVLIVDDGSAQPLMLETAGRRLPAVRVIRIEQSVGPAQARNLGLQQVSTELVAFVDSDCQVTTDWLAPLLGQLTDPLVVAAAPRVKAVLPVTSQTSASQTRAGELTGLEQYELSRSPLDMGAQAGRVQAGTRVSYVP
;
A
#
# COMPACT_ATOMS: atom_id res chain seq x y z
N MET A 1 14.23 -35.34 12.11
CA MET A 1 13.49 -34.29 12.84
C MET A 1 12.55 -33.65 11.85
N SER A 2 11.25 -33.84 12.04
CA SER A 2 10.20 -33.46 11.09
C SER A 2 10.09 -31.96 10.97
N VAL A 3 10.31 -31.42 9.77
CA VAL A 3 9.90 -30.05 9.42
C VAL A 3 8.38 -30.10 9.35
N ALA A 4 7.70 -29.75 10.44
CA ALA A 4 6.28 -29.43 10.38
C ALA A 4 6.13 -28.32 9.34
N SER A 5 5.35 -28.56 8.30
CA SER A 5 5.13 -27.62 7.22
C SER A 5 4.60 -26.31 7.79
N SER A 6 5.29 -25.20 7.49
CA SER A 6 4.89 -23.81 7.78
C SER A 6 3.51 -23.40 7.24
N VAL A 7 2.77 -24.33 6.63
CA VAL A 7 1.52 -24.12 5.89
C VAL A 7 0.28 -24.14 6.81
N ASP A 8 0.38 -24.69 8.02
CA ASP A 8 -0.79 -24.85 8.92
C ASP A 8 -0.96 -23.75 9.98
N ARG A 9 0.02 -22.83 10.09
CA ARG A 9 -0.01 -21.75 11.09
C ARG A 9 -0.71 -20.53 10.51
N VAL A 10 -1.75 -20.05 11.18
CA VAL A 10 -2.45 -18.84 10.73
C VAL A 10 -1.60 -17.61 11.06
N PRO A 11 -1.49 -16.61 10.16
CA PRO A 11 -0.77 -15.38 10.46
C PRO A 11 -1.35 -14.69 11.69
N ALA A 12 -0.56 -13.83 12.32
CA ALA A 12 -1.09 -12.92 13.32
C ALA A 12 -2.13 -12.00 12.68
N PHE A 13 -3.12 -11.55 13.46
CA PHE A 13 -4.09 -10.56 13.00
C PHE A 13 -4.11 -9.37 13.94
N ASP A 14 -4.49 -8.23 13.38
CA ASP A 14 -5.03 -7.11 14.13
C ASP A 14 -6.54 -7.12 14.02
N ARG A 15 -7.20 -6.93 15.16
CA ARG A 15 -8.63 -6.61 15.17
C ARG A 15 -8.82 -5.19 14.64
N ASP A 16 -9.79 -4.99 13.74
CA ASP A 16 -10.10 -3.64 13.25
C ASP A 16 -10.45 -2.72 14.41
N SER A 17 -9.93 -1.50 14.36
CA SER A 17 -10.06 -0.51 15.44
C SER A 17 -11.50 -0.04 15.67
N SER A 18 -12.44 -0.33 14.76
CA SER A 18 -13.88 -0.08 14.96
C SER A 18 -14.58 -1.19 15.73
N VAL A 19 -13.98 -2.38 15.86
CA VAL A 19 -14.61 -3.51 16.54
C VAL A 19 -14.78 -3.21 18.02
N ARG A 20 -15.99 -3.40 18.52
CA ARG A 20 -16.38 -3.32 19.93
C ARG A 20 -17.03 -4.62 20.33
N ARG A 21 -16.66 -5.13 21.50
CA ARG A 21 -17.23 -6.36 22.08
C ARG A 21 -17.89 -6.03 23.41
N SER A 22 -19.07 -6.59 23.65
CA SER A 22 -19.83 -6.38 24.90
C SER A 22 -20.58 -7.63 25.37
N GLY A 23 -21.16 -7.54 26.57
CA GLY A 23 -21.84 -8.65 27.25
C GLY A 23 -20.89 -9.62 27.95
N SER A 24 -21.47 -10.64 28.60
CA SER A 24 -20.69 -11.70 29.28
C SER A 24 -19.80 -12.42 28.26
N ALA A 25 -18.48 -12.44 28.51
CA ALA A 25 -17.46 -12.99 27.62
C ALA A 25 -17.35 -12.31 26.23
N GLY A 26 -17.77 -11.04 26.10
CA GLY A 26 -17.55 -10.25 24.88
C GLY A 26 -18.21 -10.84 23.63
N ARG A 27 -19.37 -11.46 23.78
CA ARG A 27 -20.06 -12.22 22.71
C ARG A 27 -20.81 -11.34 21.73
N PHE A 28 -21.25 -10.14 22.10
CA PHE A 28 -21.88 -9.22 21.16
C PHE A 28 -20.80 -8.38 20.49
N VAL A 29 -20.78 -8.39 19.17
CA VAL A 29 -19.76 -7.70 18.35
C VAL A 29 -20.44 -6.64 17.51
N LEU A 30 -20.00 -5.40 17.66
CA LEU A 30 -20.28 -4.30 16.76
C LEU A 30 -19.00 -3.98 15.97
N GLY A 31 -19.03 -4.08 14.64
CA GLY A 31 -17.87 -3.76 13.82
C GLY A 31 -18.01 -4.22 12.37
N GLY A 32 -16.92 -4.11 11.63
CA GLY A 32 -16.85 -4.50 10.23
C GLY A 32 -17.05 -3.33 9.27
N SER A 33 -16.89 -3.61 7.97
CA SER A 33 -17.09 -2.63 6.90
C SER A 33 -17.92 -3.27 5.78
N PRO A 34 -19.23 -2.98 5.69
CA PRO A 34 -20.02 -2.05 6.53
C PRO A 34 -20.20 -2.55 7.97
N ILE A 35 -20.47 -1.63 8.90
CA ILE A 35 -20.67 -1.93 10.33
C ILE A 35 -21.88 -2.83 10.52
N ARG A 36 -21.72 -3.90 11.31
CA ARG A 36 -22.77 -4.86 11.67
C ARG A 36 -22.77 -5.11 13.17
N LEU A 37 -23.92 -5.50 13.70
CA LEU A 37 -24.10 -6.02 15.05
C LEU A 37 -24.48 -7.51 14.97
N PHE A 38 -23.69 -8.37 15.62
CA PHE A 38 -23.96 -9.81 15.65
C PHE A 38 -23.46 -10.43 16.96
N SER A 39 -23.78 -11.70 17.18
CA SER A 39 -23.31 -12.44 18.36
C SER A 39 -22.39 -13.59 17.97
N LEU A 40 -21.42 -13.87 18.83
CA LEU A 40 -20.51 -15.01 18.73
C LEU A 40 -21.04 -16.20 19.51
N THR A 41 -20.78 -17.40 18.99
CA THR A 41 -20.83 -18.63 19.78
C THR A 41 -19.72 -18.60 20.85
N PRO A 42 -19.80 -19.42 21.91
CA PRO A 42 -18.72 -19.52 22.88
C PRO A 42 -17.36 -19.85 22.24
N ALA A 43 -17.34 -20.77 21.26
CA ALA A 43 -16.13 -21.10 20.50
C ALA A 43 -15.61 -19.91 19.68
N GLY A 44 -16.49 -19.14 19.03
CA GLY A 44 -16.11 -17.93 18.30
C GLY A 44 -15.55 -16.84 19.22
N ALA A 45 -16.12 -16.66 20.41
CA ALA A 45 -15.58 -15.71 21.39
C ALA A 45 -14.17 -16.11 21.84
N ALA A 46 -13.94 -17.39 22.14
CA ALA A 46 -12.62 -17.91 22.49
C ALA A 46 -11.59 -17.75 21.36
N LEU A 47 -12.00 -17.95 20.09
CA LEU A 47 -11.14 -17.70 18.94
C LEU A 47 -10.77 -16.22 18.80
N MET A 48 -11.74 -15.31 18.98
CA MET A 48 -11.49 -13.86 18.94
C MET A 48 -10.54 -13.44 20.08
N ASP A 49 -10.69 -14.02 21.28
CA ASP A 49 -9.79 -13.77 22.41
C ASP A 49 -8.34 -14.20 22.07
N ARG A 50 -8.16 -15.38 21.46
CA ARG A 50 -6.85 -15.84 20.98
C ARG A 50 -6.22 -14.88 19.96
N ILE A 51 -7.03 -14.35 19.05
CA ILE A 51 -6.57 -13.38 18.05
C ILE A 51 -6.16 -12.05 18.70
N GLU A 52 -6.96 -11.56 19.65
CA GLU A 52 -6.66 -10.31 20.37
C GLU A 52 -5.38 -10.42 21.22
N LEU A 53 -5.02 -11.63 21.68
CA LEU A 53 -3.74 -11.91 22.34
C LEU A 53 -2.52 -11.85 21.39
N SER A 54 -2.73 -11.77 20.06
CA SER A 54 -1.68 -11.52 19.06
C SER A 54 -0.58 -12.59 18.92
N GLU A 55 -0.80 -13.80 19.42
CA GLU A 55 0.16 -14.91 19.29
C GLU A 55 -0.22 -15.81 18.09
N PRO A 56 0.71 -16.19 17.20
CA PRO A 56 0.36 -17.04 16.07
C PRO A 56 0.06 -18.47 16.53
N PHE A 57 -1.07 -19.03 16.09
CA PHE A 57 -1.60 -20.30 16.56
C PHE A 57 -2.01 -21.25 15.42
N GLU A 58 -2.07 -22.54 15.73
CA GLU A 58 -2.70 -23.54 14.84
C GLU A 58 -4.22 -23.42 14.92
N ALA A 59 -4.86 -23.32 13.76
CA ALA A 59 -6.30 -23.25 13.63
C ALA A 59 -6.86 -24.52 13.02
N THR A 60 -8.01 -24.96 13.50
CA THR A 60 -8.80 -26.00 12.85
C THR A 60 -9.39 -25.50 11.52
N PRO A 61 -9.82 -26.38 10.60
CA PRO A 61 -10.50 -25.96 9.36
C PRO A 61 -11.68 -25.01 9.60
N ALA A 62 -12.52 -25.30 10.60
CA ALA A 62 -13.67 -24.46 10.93
C ALA A 62 -13.28 -23.08 11.49
N GLU A 63 -12.18 -22.99 12.22
CA GLU A 63 -11.63 -21.71 12.69
C GLU A 63 -11.07 -20.91 11.52
N ARG A 64 -10.38 -21.54 10.56
CA ARG A 64 -9.93 -20.86 9.33
C ARG A 64 -11.10 -20.28 8.54
N ASP A 65 -12.16 -21.05 8.32
CA ASP A 65 -13.37 -20.56 7.64
C ASP A 65 -14.02 -19.38 8.38
N LEU A 66 -13.98 -19.39 9.71
CA LEU A 66 -14.51 -18.28 10.52
C LEU A 66 -13.61 -17.04 10.43
N ILE A 67 -12.28 -17.22 10.44
CA ILE A 67 -11.29 -16.15 10.28
C ILE A 67 -11.44 -15.49 8.91
N THR A 68 -11.53 -16.27 7.83
CA THR A 68 -11.78 -15.74 6.46
C THR A 68 -13.06 -14.93 6.43
N ARG A 69 -14.16 -15.42 7.02
CA ARG A 69 -15.41 -14.64 7.11
C ARG A 69 -15.27 -13.34 7.89
N TRP A 70 -14.45 -13.31 8.93
CA TRP A 70 -14.19 -12.09 9.70
C TRP A 70 -13.30 -11.10 8.96
N GLN A 71 -12.30 -11.56 8.22
CA GLN A 71 -11.52 -10.73 7.30
C GLN A 71 -12.42 -10.15 6.20
N ASP A 72 -13.26 -10.97 5.58
CA ASP A 72 -14.21 -10.53 4.55
C ASP A 72 -15.20 -9.49 5.07
N ALA A 73 -15.58 -9.61 6.35
CA ALA A 73 -16.44 -8.64 7.02
C ALA A 73 -15.70 -7.36 7.47
N GLY A 74 -14.37 -7.28 7.32
CA GLY A 74 -13.55 -6.16 7.77
C GLY A 74 -13.39 -6.07 9.30
N LEU A 75 -13.46 -7.20 9.99
CA LEU A 75 -13.29 -7.29 11.46
C LEU A 75 -11.84 -7.54 11.85
N LEU A 76 -11.07 -8.17 10.97
CA LEU A 76 -9.69 -8.57 11.19
C LEU A 76 -8.84 -8.18 9.98
N HIS A 77 -7.60 -7.78 10.23
CA HIS A 77 -6.59 -7.45 9.23
C HIS A 77 -5.37 -8.36 9.43
N PRO A 78 -4.88 -9.06 8.39
CA PRO A 78 -3.65 -9.83 8.48
C PRO A 78 -2.47 -8.94 8.91
N ARG A 79 -1.70 -9.41 9.88
CA ARG A 79 -0.38 -8.89 10.22
C ARG A 79 0.67 -9.82 9.62
N PRO A 80 1.24 -9.46 8.45
CA PRO A 80 2.32 -10.23 7.88
C PRO A 80 3.53 -10.17 8.80
N ASP A 81 4.23 -11.29 8.90
CA ASP A 81 5.51 -11.34 9.58
C ASP A 81 6.59 -10.71 8.68
N LEU A 82 6.87 -9.42 8.91
CA LEU A 82 7.89 -8.69 8.16
C LEU A 82 9.33 -9.17 8.48
N SER A 83 9.51 -9.96 9.55
CA SER A 83 10.80 -10.55 9.93
C SER A 83 11.08 -11.89 9.23
N ALA A 84 10.03 -12.57 8.77
CA ALA A 84 10.13 -13.71 7.88
C ALA A 84 10.54 -13.20 6.50
N ALA A 85 11.83 -12.94 6.31
CA ALA A 85 12.39 -12.62 5.01
C ALA A 85 12.06 -13.75 4.03
N VAL A 86 11.05 -13.52 3.17
CA VAL A 86 10.80 -14.42 2.05
C VAL A 86 12.07 -14.45 1.24
N SER A 87 12.73 -15.60 1.21
CA SER A 87 14.00 -15.79 0.53
C SER A 87 13.77 -16.76 -0.63
N PRO A 88 13.99 -16.32 -1.89
CA PRO A 88 14.39 -14.98 -2.31
C PRO A 88 13.27 -13.93 -2.17
N SER A 89 13.62 -12.68 -1.91
CA SER A 89 12.67 -11.56 -1.91
C SER A 89 12.09 -11.38 -3.32
N PRO A 90 10.76 -11.21 -3.47
CA PRO A 90 10.13 -11.11 -4.78
C PRO A 90 10.60 -9.86 -5.51
N GLN A 91 11.04 -10.01 -6.76
CA GLN A 91 11.57 -8.91 -7.57
C GLN A 91 10.44 -7.97 -8.00
N VAL A 92 10.74 -6.66 -8.03
CA VAL A 92 9.76 -5.61 -8.33
C VAL A 92 10.28 -4.66 -9.42
N THR A 93 9.44 -4.39 -10.41
CA THR A 93 9.59 -3.25 -11.33
C THR A 93 8.59 -2.17 -10.96
N LEU A 94 9.08 -0.94 -10.80
CA LEU A 94 8.24 0.24 -10.65
C LEU A 94 7.84 0.73 -12.05
N VAL A 95 6.55 0.92 -12.30
CA VAL A 95 6.03 1.51 -13.54
C VAL A 95 5.54 2.91 -13.24
N VAL A 96 6.16 3.90 -13.88
CA VAL A 96 5.92 5.33 -13.63
C VAL A 96 5.41 6.01 -14.91
N PRO A 97 4.09 6.21 -15.06
CA PRO A 97 3.57 7.00 -16.18
C PRO A 97 3.88 8.49 -15.96
N VAL A 98 4.29 9.17 -17.02
CA VAL A 98 4.59 10.60 -16.98
C VAL A 98 4.23 11.28 -18.29
N ARG A 99 3.73 12.51 -18.20
CA ARG A 99 3.61 13.43 -19.34
C ARG A 99 3.94 14.84 -18.86
N ASP A 100 4.87 15.50 -19.54
CA ASP A 100 5.26 16.90 -19.31
C ASP A 100 5.68 17.20 -17.85
N ARG A 101 6.26 16.21 -17.15
CA ARG A 101 6.57 16.31 -15.71
C ARG A 101 7.92 15.70 -15.31
N ALA A 102 8.97 16.00 -16.07
CA ALA A 102 10.33 15.52 -15.81
C ALA A 102 10.81 15.82 -14.38
N GLU A 103 10.51 17.01 -13.84
CA GLU A 103 10.87 17.37 -12.47
C GLU A 103 10.20 16.49 -11.40
N GLY A 104 8.98 16.04 -11.66
CA GLY A 104 8.27 15.12 -10.77
C GLY A 104 9.00 13.78 -10.69
N VAL A 105 9.34 13.22 -11.86
CA VAL A 105 10.12 11.98 -11.96
C VAL A 105 11.47 12.11 -11.25
N GLN A 106 12.14 13.25 -11.39
CA GLN A 106 13.41 13.52 -10.69
C GLN A 106 13.24 13.50 -9.16
N ARG A 107 12.17 14.10 -8.64
CA ARG A 107 11.86 14.05 -7.20
C ARG A 107 11.54 12.63 -6.73
N LEU A 108 10.77 11.88 -7.52
CA LEU A 108 10.47 10.47 -7.23
C LEU A 108 11.77 9.66 -7.17
N LEU A 109 12.62 9.72 -8.20
CA LEU A 109 13.91 9.05 -8.23
C LEU A 109 14.81 9.47 -7.04
N ALA A 110 14.79 10.75 -6.67
CA ALA A 110 15.52 11.21 -5.48
C ALA A 110 15.00 10.58 -4.19
N SER A 111 13.69 10.46 -4.01
CA SER A 111 13.08 9.82 -2.84
C SER A 111 13.39 8.32 -2.79
N ILE A 112 13.37 7.63 -3.95
CA ILE A 112 13.78 6.23 -4.06
C ILE A 112 15.26 6.09 -3.67
N ALA A 113 16.15 6.92 -4.22
CA ALA A 113 17.57 6.87 -3.89
C ALA A 113 17.88 7.13 -2.41
N ALA A 114 17.04 7.92 -1.73
CA ALA A 114 17.18 8.25 -0.32
C ALA A 114 16.71 7.11 0.62
N ASP A 115 15.83 6.22 0.15
CA ASP A 115 15.32 5.11 0.94
C ASP A 115 16.37 4.00 1.12
N GLN A 116 17.16 4.08 2.18
CA GLN A 116 18.26 3.11 2.40
C GLN A 116 17.78 1.65 2.53
N SER A 117 16.50 1.44 2.86
CA SER A 117 15.90 0.11 2.91
C SER A 117 15.76 -0.52 1.53
N TYR A 118 15.71 0.28 0.45
CA TYR A 118 15.43 -0.30 -0.86
C TYR A 118 16.53 -1.28 -1.29
N ALA A 119 17.77 -1.12 -0.79
CA ALA A 119 18.86 -2.07 -1.07
C ALA A 119 18.60 -3.46 -0.47
N ALA A 120 17.75 -3.54 0.56
CA ALA A 120 17.23 -4.79 1.11
C ALA A 120 15.93 -5.24 0.41
N THR A 121 15.24 -4.33 -0.31
CA THR A 121 14.10 -4.66 -1.18
C THR A 121 14.56 -5.05 -2.58
N ALA A 122 13.80 -5.91 -3.27
CA ALA A 122 14.17 -6.40 -4.59
C ALA A 122 13.67 -5.50 -5.74
N ILE A 123 13.73 -4.17 -5.59
CA ILE A 123 13.46 -3.25 -6.71
C ILE A 123 14.57 -3.39 -7.73
N LEU A 124 14.28 -3.98 -8.88
CA LEU A 124 15.25 -4.18 -9.97
C LEU A 124 15.27 -3.01 -10.95
N GLU A 125 14.10 -2.47 -11.26
CA GLU A 125 13.93 -1.49 -12.33
C GLU A 125 12.89 -0.42 -11.96
N VAL A 126 13.17 0.82 -12.38
CA VAL A 126 12.19 1.89 -12.52
C VAL A 126 11.97 2.12 -14.01
N LEU A 127 10.81 1.67 -14.49
CA LEU A 127 10.35 1.82 -15.85
C LEU A 127 9.47 3.07 -15.99
N ILE A 128 10.02 4.09 -16.62
CA ILE A 128 9.32 5.35 -16.88
C ILE A 128 8.65 5.25 -18.25
N VAL A 129 7.34 5.48 -18.28
CA VAL A 129 6.55 5.49 -19.51
C VAL A 129 6.19 6.94 -19.83
N ASP A 130 6.93 7.53 -20.77
CA ASP A 130 6.71 8.88 -21.29
C ASP A 130 5.54 8.87 -22.28
N ASP A 131 4.38 9.33 -21.83
CA ASP A 131 3.11 9.36 -22.56
C ASP A 131 3.02 10.58 -23.49
N GLY A 132 4.01 10.76 -24.36
CA GLY A 132 4.02 11.82 -25.37
C GLY A 132 4.31 13.21 -24.81
N SER A 133 5.27 13.33 -23.88
CA SER A 133 5.73 14.65 -23.40
C SER A 133 6.20 15.52 -24.57
N ALA A 134 5.89 16.82 -24.53
CA ALA A 134 6.24 17.80 -25.55
C ALA A 134 7.77 17.90 -25.77
N GLN A 135 8.54 17.69 -24.71
CA GLN A 135 9.99 17.55 -24.76
C GLN A 135 10.41 16.16 -24.26
N PRO A 136 11.45 15.54 -24.84
CA PRO A 136 12.02 14.32 -24.29
C PRO A 136 12.45 14.51 -22.84
N LEU A 137 12.22 13.49 -22.00
CA LEU A 137 12.61 13.53 -20.60
C LEU A 137 14.14 13.55 -20.45
N MET A 138 14.67 14.58 -19.80
CA MET A 138 16.06 14.64 -19.38
C MET A 138 16.14 14.26 -17.90
N LEU A 139 16.68 13.08 -17.62
CA LEU A 139 16.77 12.50 -16.27
C LEU A 139 18.22 12.47 -15.79
N GLU A 140 18.42 12.85 -14.54
CA GLU A 140 19.73 12.94 -13.88
C GLU A 140 19.86 11.78 -12.89
N THR A 141 20.25 10.63 -13.43
CA THR A 141 20.42 9.39 -12.65
C THR A 141 21.86 9.19 -12.17
N ALA A 142 22.83 9.90 -12.75
CA ALA A 142 24.25 9.75 -12.43
C ALA A 142 24.56 10.07 -10.96
N GLY A 143 25.41 9.26 -10.34
CA GLY A 143 25.87 9.44 -8.96
C GLY A 143 24.84 9.08 -7.88
N ARG A 144 23.61 8.72 -8.26
CA ARG A 144 22.60 8.23 -7.33
C ARG A 144 22.70 6.71 -7.20
N ARG A 145 22.51 6.21 -5.98
CA ARG A 145 22.26 4.79 -5.76
C ARG A 145 20.81 4.54 -6.17
N LEU A 146 20.59 4.03 -7.37
CA LEU A 146 19.26 3.74 -7.94
C LEU A 146 19.21 2.31 -8.50
N PRO A 147 18.02 1.71 -8.59
CA PRO A 147 17.76 0.59 -9.49
C PRO A 147 18.06 0.95 -10.95
N ALA A 148 18.00 -0.03 -11.85
CA ALA A 148 18.07 0.26 -13.28
C ALA A 148 16.94 1.23 -13.66
N VAL A 149 17.24 2.30 -14.40
CA VAL A 149 16.22 3.24 -14.86
C VAL A 149 16.12 3.12 -16.37
N ARG A 150 14.91 2.85 -16.88
CA ARG A 150 14.62 2.74 -18.31
C ARG A 150 13.45 3.64 -18.65
N VAL A 151 13.52 4.28 -19.82
CA VAL A 151 12.45 5.13 -20.34
C VAL A 151 11.92 4.51 -21.62
N ILE A 152 10.60 4.36 -21.73
CA ILE A 152 9.91 4.05 -22.97
C ILE A 152 9.05 5.25 -23.33
N ARG A 153 9.15 5.71 -24.58
CA ARG A 153 8.38 6.84 -25.08
C ARG A 153 7.26 6.38 -25.99
N ILE A 154 6.08 6.92 -25.75
CA ILE A 154 4.91 6.82 -26.61
C ILE A 154 4.84 8.13 -27.40
N GLU A 155 4.79 8.05 -28.73
CA GLU A 155 4.84 9.26 -29.57
C GLU A 155 3.57 10.11 -29.47
N GLN A 156 2.41 9.48 -29.25
CA GLN A 156 1.12 10.15 -29.09
C GLN A 156 0.52 9.73 -27.75
N SER A 157 0.14 10.72 -26.93
CA SER A 157 -0.42 10.46 -25.61
C SER A 157 -1.67 9.58 -25.69
N VAL A 158 -1.66 8.49 -24.92
CA VAL A 158 -2.75 7.52 -24.78
C VAL A 158 -3.42 7.59 -23.40
N GLY A 159 -2.92 8.45 -22.52
CA GLY A 159 -3.42 8.64 -21.17
C GLY A 159 -2.79 7.69 -20.15
N PRO A 160 -2.90 8.00 -18.85
CA PRO A 160 -2.12 7.35 -17.79
C PRO A 160 -2.47 5.87 -17.61
N ALA A 161 -3.73 5.47 -17.77
CA ALA A 161 -4.14 4.08 -17.66
C ALA A 161 -3.52 3.20 -18.77
N GLN A 162 -3.58 3.67 -20.02
CA GLN A 162 -2.99 2.95 -21.14
C GLN A 162 -1.46 2.95 -21.06
N ALA A 163 -0.84 4.06 -20.62
CA ALA A 163 0.59 4.12 -20.36
C ALA A 163 1.04 3.10 -19.31
N ARG A 164 0.31 2.95 -18.18
CA ARG A 164 0.57 1.90 -17.18
C ARG A 164 0.45 0.50 -17.78
N ASN A 165 -0.58 0.23 -18.58
CA ASN A 165 -0.77 -1.06 -19.24
C ASN A 165 0.36 -1.38 -20.22
N LEU A 166 0.82 -0.40 -20.99
CA LEU A 166 1.98 -0.56 -21.88
C LEU A 166 3.26 -0.80 -21.10
N GLY A 167 3.46 -0.10 -19.98
CA GLY A 167 4.56 -0.36 -19.06
C GLY A 167 4.51 -1.77 -18.47
N LEU A 168 3.34 -2.22 -18.03
CA LEU A 168 3.12 -3.57 -17.48
C LEU A 168 3.52 -4.67 -18.46
N GLN A 169 3.26 -4.50 -19.76
CA GLN A 169 3.68 -5.46 -20.80
C GLN A 169 5.21 -5.59 -20.94
N GLN A 170 5.96 -4.67 -20.35
CA GLN A 170 7.43 -4.60 -20.42
C GLN A 170 8.08 -5.03 -19.10
N VAL A 171 7.27 -5.41 -18.10
CA VAL A 171 7.73 -5.91 -16.80
C VAL A 171 8.07 -7.39 -16.93
N SER A 172 9.23 -7.77 -16.41
CA SER A 172 9.70 -9.17 -16.35
C SER A 172 9.84 -9.71 -14.92
N THR A 173 9.63 -8.85 -13.92
CA THR A 173 9.69 -9.21 -12.51
C THR A 173 8.41 -9.90 -12.03
N GLU A 174 8.50 -10.59 -10.90
CA GLU A 174 7.36 -11.28 -10.29
C GLU A 174 6.24 -10.33 -9.88
N LEU A 175 6.61 -9.15 -9.37
CA LEU A 175 5.69 -8.13 -8.91
C LEU A 175 5.91 -6.81 -9.66
N VAL A 176 4.84 -6.01 -9.73
CA VAL A 176 4.83 -4.66 -10.29
C VAL A 176 4.32 -3.68 -9.24
N ALA A 177 4.95 -2.52 -9.14
CA ALA A 177 4.46 -1.40 -8.36
C ALA A 177 4.17 -0.21 -9.28
N PHE A 178 2.91 0.23 -9.33
CA PHE A 178 2.56 1.46 -10.05
C PHE A 178 2.80 2.65 -9.12
N VAL A 179 3.58 3.63 -9.60
CA VAL A 179 3.89 4.84 -8.82
C VAL A 179 3.76 6.05 -9.72
N ASP A 180 3.07 7.08 -9.25
CA ASP A 180 2.86 8.28 -10.06
C ASP A 180 4.09 9.18 -10.07
N SER A 181 4.29 9.86 -11.20
CA SER A 181 5.43 10.76 -11.41
C SER A 181 5.43 12.00 -10.48
N ASP A 182 4.38 12.21 -9.69
CA ASP A 182 4.29 13.27 -8.69
C ASP A 182 4.31 12.78 -7.23
N CYS A 183 4.56 11.49 -7.03
CA CYS A 183 4.70 10.90 -5.71
C CYS A 183 6.14 11.01 -5.18
N GLN A 184 6.26 10.91 -3.86
CA GLN A 184 7.52 10.70 -3.15
C GLN A 184 7.31 9.51 -2.23
N VAL A 185 8.27 8.59 -2.22
CA VAL A 185 8.20 7.40 -1.35
C VAL A 185 8.80 7.71 0.02
N THR A 186 8.25 7.10 1.06
CA THR A 186 8.82 7.16 2.42
C THR A 186 9.83 6.03 2.61
N THR A 187 10.68 6.14 3.62
CA THR A 187 11.56 5.04 4.03
C THR A 187 10.75 3.77 4.28
N ASP A 188 11.23 2.63 3.76
CA ASP A 188 10.64 1.30 3.96
C ASP A 188 9.19 1.17 3.50
N TRP A 189 8.77 1.97 2.52
CA TRP A 189 7.38 2.00 2.04
C TRP A 189 6.94 0.68 1.39
N LEU A 190 7.86 -0.06 0.77
CA LEU A 190 7.55 -1.23 -0.04
C LEU A 190 7.49 -2.53 0.78
N ALA A 191 8.36 -2.70 1.77
CA ALA A 191 8.41 -3.90 2.61
C ALA A 191 7.06 -4.27 3.26
N PRO A 192 6.28 -3.36 3.88
CA PRO A 192 4.99 -3.71 4.46
C PRO A 192 3.98 -4.15 3.39
N LEU A 193 4.08 -3.64 2.15
CA LEU A 193 3.21 -4.07 1.04
C LEU A 193 3.57 -5.47 0.57
N LEU A 194 4.86 -5.76 0.40
CA LEU A 194 5.36 -7.10 0.04
C LEU A 194 5.01 -8.13 1.11
N GLY A 195 5.04 -7.75 2.39
CA GLY A 195 4.60 -8.60 3.49
C GLY A 195 3.16 -9.06 3.30
N GLN A 196 2.25 -8.18 2.88
CA GLN A 196 0.85 -8.55 2.65
C GLN A 196 0.70 -9.56 1.50
N LEU A 197 1.54 -9.47 0.46
CA LEU A 197 1.54 -10.37 -0.69
C LEU A 197 2.11 -11.77 -0.40
N THR A 198 2.58 -12.02 0.83
CA THR A 198 2.94 -13.37 1.27
C THR A 198 1.72 -14.25 1.52
N ASP A 199 0.55 -13.65 1.75
CA ASP A 199 -0.72 -14.35 1.77
C ASP A 199 -1.18 -14.57 0.31
N PRO A 200 -1.32 -15.83 -0.16
CA PRO A 200 -1.71 -16.12 -1.53
C PRO A 200 -3.13 -15.64 -1.89
N LEU A 201 -3.95 -15.22 -0.92
CA LEU A 201 -5.25 -14.61 -1.15
C LEU A 201 -5.18 -13.11 -1.45
N VAL A 202 -4.04 -12.46 -1.18
CA VAL A 202 -3.84 -11.03 -1.43
C VAL A 202 -3.24 -10.85 -2.82
N VAL A 203 -4.04 -10.26 -3.72
CA VAL A 203 -3.62 -10.01 -5.12
C VAL A 203 -3.09 -8.59 -5.35
N ALA A 204 -3.35 -7.67 -4.42
CA ALA A 204 -2.89 -6.29 -4.48
C ALA A 204 -2.84 -5.68 -3.08
N ALA A 205 -1.85 -4.80 -2.85
CA ALA A 205 -1.71 -3.99 -1.65
C ALA A 205 -1.37 -2.56 -2.05
N ALA A 206 -1.84 -1.58 -1.28
CA ALA A 206 -1.56 -0.17 -1.52
C ALA A 206 -1.15 0.52 -0.21
N PRO A 207 -0.21 1.49 -0.27
CA PRO A 207 0.11 2.31 0.88
C PRO A 207 -0.98 3.36 1.11
N ARG A 208 -0.96 3.99 2.29
CA ARG A 208 -1.70 5.23 2.50
C ARG A 208 -1.04 6.35 1.70
N VAL A 209 -1.81 7.01 0.84
CA VAL A 209 -1.34 8.19 0.10
C VAL A 209 -1.65 9.45 0.89
N LYS A 210 -0.67 10.35 1.00
CA LYS A 210 -0.80 11.62 1.71
C LYS A 210 -0.33 12.76 0.82
N ALA A 211 -1.02 13.89 0.90
CA ALA A 211 -0.56 15.12 0.26
C ALA A 211 0.78 15.56 0.87
N VAL A 212 1.73 15.90 0.00
CA VAL A 212 2.96 16.59 0.38
C VAL A 212 2.74 18.06 0.11
N LEU A 213 2.71 18.86 1.17
CA LEU A 213 2.59 20.30 1.03
C LEU A 213 3.95 20.91 0.65
N PRO A 214 3.95 21.98 -0.16
CA PRO A 214 5.17 22.74 -0.39
C PRO A 214 5.70 23.24 0.94
N VAL A 215 6.97 22.94 1.24
CA VAL A 215 7.70 23.76 2.22
C VAL A 215 7.76 25.14 1.58
N THR A 216 7.04 26.10 2.15
CA THR A 216 6.80 27.44 1.63
C THR A 216 8.03 28.09 0.97
N SER A 217 8.23 27.84 -0.32
CA SER A 217 9.10 28.65 -1.17
C SER A 217 8.21 29.68 -1.85
N GLN A 218 8.38 30.92 -1.39
CA GLN A 218 7.77 32.21 -1.75
C GLN A 218 7.49 32.52 -3.24
N THR A 219 6.87 31.65 -4.03
CA THR A 219 6.62 31.95 -5.46
C THR A 219 5.21 31.63 -5.94
N SER A 220 4.38 32.69 -5.86
CA SER A 220 3.37 33.16 -6.82
C SER A 220 2.08 32.37 -7.06
N ALA A 221 0.97 32.86 -6.47
CA ALA A 221 -0.08 33.64 -7.19
C ALA A 221 -1.37 33.82 -6.37
N SER A 222 -1.50 33.20 -5.18
CA SER A 222 -2.48 33.59 -4.18
C SER A 222 -1.76 34.17 -2.97
N GLN A 223 -1.97 35.46 -2.71
CA GLN A 223 -1.47 36.15 -1.52
C GLN A 223 -2.15 35.60 -0.26
N THR A 224 -1.72 34.44 0.23
CA THR A 224 -1.83 34.11 1.66
C THR A 224 -0.58 34.63 2.34
N ARG A 225 -0.69 35.12 3.59
CA ARG A 225 0.46 35.62 4.35
C ARG A 225 1.51 34.52 4.42
N ALA A 226 2.80 34.88 4.39
CA ALA A 226 3.89 33.91 4.50
C ALA A 226 3.65 32.96 5.69
N GLY A 227 3.40 31.68 5.40
CA GLY A 227 3.09 30.65 6.40
C GLY A 227 1.62 30.22 6.53
N GLU A 228 0.68 30.90 5.87
CA GLU A 228 -0.73 30.48 5.85
C GLU A 228 -1.01 29.55 4.66
N LEU A 229 -1.43 28.32 4.97
CA LEU A 229 -1.92 27.36 3.98
C LEU A 229 -3.17 27.90 3.30
N THR A 230 -3.23 27.75 1.99
CA THR A 230 -4.44 27.98 1.19
C THR A 230 -5.57 27.07 1.65
N GLY A 231 -6.82 27.45 1.37
CA GLY A 231 -7.98 26.60 1.69
C GLY A 231 -7.89 25.21 1.04
N LEU A 232 -7.28 25.11 -0.15
CA LEU A 232 -7.04 23.85 -0.83
C LEU A 232 -6.00 22.99 -0.09
N GLU A 233 -4.89 23.57 0.37
CA GLU A 233 -3.87 22.84 1.14
C GLU A 233 -4.42 22.36 2.49
N GLN A 234 -5.24 23.17 3.15
CA GLN A 234 -5.93 22.75 4.38
C GLN A 234 -6.93 21.62 4.12
N TYR A 235 -7.63 21.68 2.98
CA TYR A 235 -8.52 20.60 2.55
C TYR A 235 -7.74 19.31 2.28
N GLU A 236 -6.64 19.36 1.52
CA GLU A 236 -5.79 18.18 1.28
C GLU A 236 -5.23 17.58 2.58
N LEU A 237 -4.83 18.41 3.56
CA LEU A 237 -4.35 17.88 4.85
C LEU A 237 -5.42 17.18 5.68
N SER A 238 -6.69 17.60 5.56
CA SER A 238 -7.75 17.18 6.48
C SER A 238 -8.77 16.22 5.85
N ARG A 239 -8.97 16.32 4.53
CA ARG A 239 -10.06 15.71 3.78
C ARG A 239 -9.64 15.28 2.37
N SER A 240 -8.34 15.08 2.10
CA SER A 240 -7.88 14.63 0.78
C SER A 240 -8.67 13.40 0.32
N PRO A 241 -9.18 13.39 -0.92
CA PRO A 241 -9.83 12.23 -1.49
C PRO A 241 -8.85 11.08 -1.76
N LEU A 242 -7.54 11.28 -1.61
CA LEU A 242 -6.53 10.23 -1.77
C LEU A 242 -6.12 9.61 -0.43
N ASP A 243 -6.34 10.32 0.68
CA ASP A 243 -6.03 9.82 2.02
C ASP A 243 -7.20 9.03 2.61
N MET A 244 -7.16 7.70 2.44
CA MET A 244 -8.17 6.78 3.00
C MET A 244 -8.02 6.53 4.51
N GLY A 245 -7.12 7.24 5.18
CA GLY A 245 -6.90 7.19 6.63
C GLY A 245 -5.76 6.27 7.06
N ALA A 246 -5.44 6.33 8.36
CA ALA A 246 -4.30 5.61 8.95
C ALA A 246 -4.57 4.12 9.25
N GLN A 247 -5.82 3.69 9.16
CA GLN A 247 -6.23 2.35 9.53
C GLN A 247 -6.23 1.47 8.29
N ALA A 248 -5.54 0.34 8.36
CA ALA A 248 -5.59 -0.67 7.31
C ALA A 248 -7.04 -1.14 7.08
N GLY A 249 -7.31 -1.57 5.85
CA GLY A 249 -8.64 -2.04 5.47
C GLY A 249 -8.62 -2.73 4.13
N ARG A 250 -9.54 -3.67 3.95
CA ARG A 250 -9.83 -4.27 2.65
C ARG A 250 -10.31 -3.19 1.69
N VAL A 251 -9.76 -3.19 0.48
CA VAL A 251 -10.22 -2.33 -0.60
C VAL A 251 -11.52 -2.90 -1.16
N GLN A 252 -12.65 -2.23 -0.91
CA GLN A 252 -13.96 -2.66 -1.38
C GLN A 252 -14.94 -1.49 -1.47
N ALA A 253 -15.66 -1.41 -2.58
CA ALA A 253 -16.69 -0.39 -2.80
C ALA A 253 -17.71 -0.35 -1.63
N GLY A 254 -18.03 0.86 -1.16
CA GLY A 254 -18.97 1.07 -0.04
C GLY A 254 -18.39 0.80 1.35
N THR A 255 -17.08 0.51 1.46
CA THR A 255 -16.37 0.34 2.74
C THR A 255 -15.49 1.56 3.05
N ARG A 256 -14.80 1.55 4.21
CA ARG A 256 -13.90 2.62 4.64
C ARG A 256 -12.81 2.91 3.60
N VAL A 257 -12.23 1.85 3.02
CA VAL A 257 -11.22 1.94 1.95
C VAL A 257 -11.92 1.52 0.65
N SER A 258 -12.55 2.49 -0.01
CA SER A 258 -13.44 2.19 -1.14
C SER A 258 -12.70 1.95 -2.46
N TYR A 259 -11.51 2.55 -2.60
CA TYR A 259 -10.58 2.37 -3.70
C TYR A 259 -9.17 2.69 -3.20
N VAL A 260 -8.18 2.40 -4.05
CA VAL A 260 -6.81 2.87 -3.89
C VAL A 260 -6.43 3.62 -5.17
N PRO A 261 -5.84 4.82 -5.07
CA PRO A 261 -5.47 5.62 -6.22
C PRO A 261 -4.25 5.06 -6.96
#